data_AF-A0A7L3BYJ8-F1
#
_entry.id   AF-A0A7L3BYJ8-F1
#
_cell.length_a   1.000
_cell.length_b   1.000
_cell.length_c   1.000
_cell.angle_alpha   90.00
_cell.angle_beta   90.00
_cell.angle_gamma   90.00
#
_symmetry.space_group_name_H-M   'P 1'
#
loop_
_entity.id
_entity.type
_entity.pdbx_description
1 polymer ?
#
loop_
_entity_poly.entity_id
_entity_poly.type
_entity_poly.pdbx_seq_one_letter_code
_entity_poly.pdbx_strand_id
1 'polypeptide(L)'
;CQYDWMPLQKITVQPLSAALTVFTDAGKKSHKAVCTWQKNGAWHHHYIFGAKDDSLQTLELKAVLWALVTWLSQPLNIVSDSLYVVGIVQLIEDAVIR
;
A
#
# COMPACT_ATOMS: atom_id res chain seq x y z
N CYS A 1 13.22 -16.11 30.00
CA CYS A 1 13.09 -14.63 30.01
C CYS A 1 12.86 -14.20 28.57
N GLN A 2 11.63 -13.86 28.21
CA GLN A 2 11.21 -13.56 26.83
C GLN A 2 11.27 -12.05 26.65
N TYR A 3 12.08 -11.58 25.71
CA TYR A 3 12.30 -10.15 25.47
C TYR A 3 11.07 -9.55 24.80
N ASP A 4 10.24 -8.85 25.59
CA ASP A 4 8.97 -8.22 25.20
C ASP A 4 9.13 -6.80 24.61
N TRP A 5 10.36 -6.41 24.27
CA TRP A 5 10.73 -5.01 23.95
C TRP A 5 11.15 -4.78 22.50
N MET A 6 11.20 -5.81 21.66
CA MET A 6 11.44 -5.61 20.23
C MET A 6 10.11 -5.20 19.59
N PRO A 7 9.99 -3.99 19.01
CA PRO A 7 8.78 -3.64 18.27
C PRO A 7 8.56 -4.68 17.18
N LEU A 8 7.36 -5.28 17.16
CA LEU A 8 6.94 -6.20 16.12
C LEU A 8 7.22 -5.56 14.76
N GLN A 9 8.12 -6.17 13.99
CA GLN A 9 8.42 -5.72 12.64
C GLN A 9 7.13 -5.82 11.81
N LYS A 10 6.55 -4.69 11.44
CA LYS A 10 5.21 -4.65 10.80
C LYS A 10 5.26 -4.93 9.29
N ILE A 11 6.45 -4.99 8.72
CA ILE A 11 6.71 -5.32 7.31
C ILE A 11 7.51 -6.63 7.26
N THR A 12 7.15 -7.49 6.31
CA THR A 12 7.86 -8.72 6.02
C THR A 12 8.35 -8.72 4.58
N VAL A 13 9.50 -9.37 4.34
CA VAL A 13 10.08 -9.54 3.00
C VAL A 13 9.31 -10.57 2.17
N GLN A 14 8.60 -11.49 2.84
CA GLN A 14 7.79 -12.52 2.18
C GLN A 14 6.32 -12.09 2.12
N PRO A 15 5.60 -12.42 1.04
CA PRO A 15 4.16 -12.23 0.98
C PRO A 15 3.46 -12.95 2.13
N LEU A 16 2.50 -12.27 2.74
CA LEU A 16 1.70 -12.83 3.83
C LEU A 16 0.72 -13.86 3.26
N SER A 17 0.86 -15.12 3.68
CA SER A 17 -0.06 -16.19 3.30
C SER A 17 -1.46 -15.93 3.86
N ALA A 18 -2.49 -16.10 3.03
CA ALA A 18 -3.90 -15.83 3.34
C ALA A 18 -4.28 -14.37 3.68
N ALA A 19 -3.36 -13.40 3.54
CA ALA A 19 -3.69 -11.97 3.64
C ALA A 19 -4.35 -11.44 2.37
N LEU A 20 -5.12 -10.36 2.50
CA LEU A 20 -5.67 -9.65 1.35
C LEU A 20 -4.53 -9.07 0.52
N THR A 21 -4.63 -9.18 -0.81
CA THR A 21 -3.67 -8.55 -1.73
C THR A 21 -4.36 -7.45 -2.52
N VAL A 22 -3.80 -6.23 -2.43
CA VAL A 22 -4.26 -5.06 -3.17
C VAL A 22 -3.21 -4.68 -4.19
N PHE A 23 -3.62 -4.55 -5.45
CA PHE A 23 -2.80 -4.06 -6.54
C PHE A 23 -3.11 -2.58 -6.75
N THR A 24 -2.07 -1.75 -6.84
CA THR A 24 -2.20 -0.30 -7.03
C THR A 24 -1.58 0.12 -8.35
N ASP A 25 -2.23 1.03 -9.06
CA ASP A 25 -1.73 1.65 -10.29
C ASP A 25 -2.21 3.10 -10.36
N ALA A 26 -1.48 3.96 -11.09
CA ALA A 26 -1.88 5.32 -11.38
C ALA A 26 -1.57 5.74 -12.81
N GLY A 27 -2.50 6.47 -13.42
CA GLY A 27 -2.35 7.04 -14.75
C GLY A 27 -2.18 8.55 -14.70
N LYS A 28 -1.02 9.05 -15.15
CA LYS A 28 -0.77 10.49 -15.26
C LYS A 28 -1.75 11.17 -16.22
N LYS A 29 -1.98 10.57 -17.40
CA LYS A 29 -2.89 11.14 -18.42
C LYS A 29 -4.35 11.14 -17.97
N SER A 30 -4.76 10.12 -17.23
CA SER A 30 -6.13 10.01 -16.72
C SER A 30 -6.36 10.81 -15.44
N HIS A 31 -5.29 11.27 -14.77
CA HIS A 31 -5.31 11.87 -13.44
C HIS A 31 -6.08 11.01 -12.42
N LYS A 32 -5.88 9.69 -12.50
CA LYS A 32 -6.56 8.71 -11.65
C LYS A 32 -5.57 7.70 -11.11
N ALA A 33 -5.80 7.27 -9.88
CA ALA A 33 -5.23 6.05 -9.34
C ALA A 33 -6.33 5.01 -9.13
N VAL A 34 -5.94 3.75 -9.07
CA VAL A 34 -6.85 2.64 -8.83
C VAL A 34 -6.21 1.66 -7.87
N CYS A 35 -7.03 1.13 -6.97
CA CYS A 35 -6.70 -0.01 -6.13
C CYS A 35 -7.63 -1.15 -6.53
N THR A 36 -7.10 -2.33 -6.83
CA THR A 36 -7.90 -3.52 -7.14
C THR A 36 -7.53 -4.65 -6.19
N TRP A 37 -8.52 -5.43 -5.76
CA TRP A 37 -8.30 -6.56 -4.86
C TRP A 37 -9.35 -7.64 -5.12
N GLN A 38 -9.01 -8.87 -4.74
CA GLN A 38 -9.95 -9.98 -4.79
C GLN A 38 -10.43 -10.32 -3.38
N LYS A 39 -11.74 -10.48 -3.20
CA LYS A 39 -12.34 -10.95 -1.94
C LYS A 39 -13.44 -11.96 -2.24
N ASN A 40 -13.38 -13.13 -1.61
CA ASN A 40 -14.35 -14.22 -1.78
C ASN A 40 -14.59 -14.60 -3.26
N GLY A 41 -13.53 -14.64 -4.07
CA GLY A 41 -13.58 -14.95 -5.49
C GLY A 41 -14.04 -13.80 -6.40
N ALA A 42 -14.54 -12.69 -5.85
CA ALA A 42 -14.95 -11.52 -6.61
C ALA A 42 -13.85 -10.45 -6.67
N TRP A 43 -13.69 -9.82 -7.83
CA TRP A 43 -12.80 -8.68 -8.01
C TRP A 43 -13.51 -7.38 -7.64
N HIS A 44 -12.80 -6.55 -6.89
CA HIS A 44 -13.23 -5.22 -6.48
C HIS A 44 -12.21 -4.18 -6.94
N HIS A 45 -12.66 -2.94 -7.09
CA HIS A 45 -11.80 -1.82 -7.41
C HIS A 45 -12.26 -0.55 -6.73
N HIS A 46 -11.32 0.35 -6.47
CA HIS A 46 -11.58 1.69 -5.96
C HIS A 46 -10.79 2.70 -6.78
N TYR A 47 -11.49 3.71 -7.30
CA TYR A 47 -10.88 4.81 -8.04
C TYR A 47 -10.59 5.98 -7.12
N ILE A 48 -9.39 6.53 -7.25
CA ILE A 48 -8.95 7.75 -6.60
C ILE A 48 -8.74 8.79 -7.70
N PHE A 49 -9.42 9.92 -7.57
CA PHE A 49 -9.32 11.01 -8.55
C PHE A 49 -8.31 12.03 -8.06
N GLY A 50 -7.36 12.36 -8.92
CA GLY A 50 -6.34 13.37 -8.65
C GLY A 50 -6.86 14.79 -8.68
N ALA A 51 -6.23 15.65 -7.89
CA ALA A 51 -6.28 17.09 -8.07
C ALA A 51 -5.45 17.52 -9.28
N LYS A 52 -5.65 18.75 -9.75
CA LYS A 52 -4.96 19.33 -10.91
C LYS A 52 -3.44 19.29 -10.78
N ASP A 53 -2.93 19.50 -9.56
CA ASP A 53 -1.49 19.62 -9.28
C ASP A 53 -0.88 18.30 -8.76
N ASP A 54 -1.66 17.22 -8.71
CA ASP A 54 -1.12 15.92 -8.32
C ASP A 54 -0.17 15.39 -9.40
N SER A 55 1.06 15.09 -8.98
CA SER A 55 2.00 14.35 -9.80
C SER A 55 1.60 12.88 -9.93
N LEU A 56 2.24 12.16 -10.85
CA LEU A 56 2.06 10.70 -10.95
C LEU A 56 2.45 10.01 -9.64
N GLN A 57 3.61 10.38 -9.07
CA GLN A 57 4.10 9.82 -7.82
C GLN A 57 3.14 10.10 -6.65
N THR A 58 2.51 11.28 -6.64
CA THR A 58 1.49 11.63 -5.65
C THR A 58 0.27 10.72 -5.77
N LEU A 59 -0.18 10.40 -6.99
CA LEU A 59 -1.30 9.49 -7.23
C LEU A 59 -0.99 8.05 -6.84
N GLU A 60 0.20 7.56 -7.19
CA GLU A 60 0.68 6.23 -6.80
C GLU A 60 0.73 6.11 -5.27
N LEU A 61 1.29 7.11 -4.58
CA LEU A 61 1.35 7.12 -3.12
C LEU A 61 -0.05 7.19 -2.50
N LYS A 62 -0.98 7.97 -3.07
CA LYS A 62 -2.37 8.02 -2.60
C LYS A 62 -3.06 6.66 -2.70
N ALA A 63 -2.80 5.88 -3.75
CA ALA A 63 -3.33 4.52 -3.88
C ALA A 63 -2.81 3.60 -2.77
N VAL A 64 -1.51 3.61 -2.51
CA VAL A 64 -0.91 2.83 -1.43
C VAL A 64 -1.44 3.25 -0.06
N LEU A 65 -1.51 4.56 0.21
CA LEU A 65 -2.08 5.09 1.46
C LEU A 65 -3.54 4.69 1.64
N TRP A 66 -4.35 4.77 0.59
CA TRP A 66 -5.74 4.34 0.64
C TRP A 66 -5.86 2.86 1.02
N ALA A 67 -5.04 1.99 0.42
CA ALA A 67 -5.01 0.57 0.77
C ALA A 67 -4.60 0.35 2.24
N LEU A 68 -3.55 1.02 2.71
CA LEU A 68 -3.10 0.92 4.10
C LEU A 68 -4.17 1.38 5.10
N VAL A 69 -4.81 2.53 4.84
CA VAL A 69 -5.85 3.08 5.72
C VAL A 69 -7.10 2.19 5.72
N THR A 70 -7.47 1.62 4.57
CA THR A 70 -8.67 0.78 4.44
C THR A 70 -8.55 -0.53 5.22
N TRP A 71 -7.35 -1.11 5.29
CA TRP A 71 -7.11 -2.40 5.95
C TRP A 71 -6.10 -2.32 7.10
N LEU A 72 -6.04 -1.18 7.78
CA LEU A 72 -5.06 -0.89 8.84
C LEU A 72 -5.06 -1.92 10.00
N SER A 73 -6.21 -2.54 10.27
CA SER A 73 -6.40 -3.48 11.38
C SER A 73 -6.16 -4.95 11.02
N GLN A 74 -5.73 -5.26 9.80
CA GLN A 74 -5.51 -6.64 9.35
C GLN A 74 -4.24 -6.80 8.51
N PRO A 75 -3.68 -8.02 8.40
CA PRO A 75 -2.57 -8.29 7.50
C PRO A 75 -2.93 -7.96 6.05
N LEU A 76 -2.03 -7.27 5.34
CA LEU A 76 -2.26 -6.76 3.99
C LEU A 76 -0.99 -6.90 3.14
N ASN A 77 -1.12 -7.41 1.93
CA ASN A 77 -0.11 -7.31 0.88
C ASN A 77 -0.48 -6.18 -0.07
N ILE A 78 0.45 -5.27 -0.35
CA ILE A 78 0.29 -4.23 -1.38
C ILE A 78 1.28 -4.50 -2.50
N VAL A 79 0.77 -4.57 -3.73
CA VAL A 79 1.57 -4.73 -4.94
C VAL A 79 1.49 -3.43 -5.73
N SER A 80 2.63 -2.78 -5.90
CA SER A 80 2.76 -1.54 -6.67
C SER A 80 3.89 -1.70 -7.68
N ASP A 81 3.71 -1.14 -8.87
CA ASP A 81 4.72 -1.04 -9.92
C ASP A 81 5.61 0.20 -9.76
N SER A 82 5.27 1.11 -8.84
CA SER A 82 6.07 2.29 -8.51
C SER A 82 7.18 1.96 -7.53
N LEU A 83 8.38 1.73 -8.06
CA LEU A 83 9.59 1.54 -7.25
C LEU A 83 9.84 2.72 -6.31
N TYR A 84 9.53 3.94 -6.74
CA TYR A 84 9.65 5.15 -5.94
C TYR A 84 8.75 5.08 -4.70
N VAL A 85 7.45 4.79 -4.89
CA VAL A 85 6.50 4.72 -3.77
C VAL A 85 6.83 3.58 -2.81
N VAL A 86 7.19 2.40 -3.34
CA VAL A 86 7.60 1.27 -2.50
C VAL A 86 8.79 1.63 -1.62
N GLY A 87 9.81 2.28 -2.19
CA GLY A 87 10.98 2.73 -1.43
C GLY A 87 10.65 3.78 -0.36
N ILE A 88 9.78 4.74 -0.67
CA ILE A 88 9.34 5.77 0.30
C ILE A 88 8.56 5.15 1.45
N VAL A 89 7.65 4.21 1.18
CA VAL A 89 6.84 3.57 2.23
C VAL A 89 7.73 2.73 3.16
N GLN A 90 8.69 1.99 2.61
CA GLN A 90 9.67 1.24 3.41
C GLN A 90 10.53 2.17 4.27
N LEU A 91 11.00 3.29 3.69
CA LEU A 91 11.81 4.27 4.42
C LEU A 91 11.04 4.91 5.58
N ILE A 92 9.76 5.26 5.37
CA ILE A 92 8.91 5.84 6.41
C ILE A 92 8.73 4.84 7.56
N GLU A 93 8.48 3.57 7.27
CA GLU A 93 8.35 2.56 8.33
C GLU A 93 9.66 2.40 9.10
N ASP A 94 10.80 2.29 8.40
CA ASP A 94 12.11 2.19 9.04
C ASP A 94 12.43 3.41 9.92
N ALA A 95 12.02 4.61 9.49
CA ALA A 95 12.21 5.85 10.25
C ALA A 95 11.28 5.98 11.46
N VAL A 96 10.11 5.32 11.44
CA VAL A 96 9.18 5.27 12.58
C VAL A 96 9.60 4.19 13.59
N ILE A 97 10.28 3.14 13.14
CA ILE A 97 10.76 2.04 14.00
C ILE A 97 12.08 2.39 14.72
N ARG A 98 12.96 3.19 14.11
CA ARG A 98 14.24 3.61 14.68
C ARG A 98 14.11 4.79 15.65
#